data_AF-A0A419ACG1-F1
#
_entry.id   AF-A0A419ACG1-F1
#
_cell.length_a   1.000
_cell.length_b   1.000
_cell.length_c   1.000
_cell.angle_alpha   90.00
_cell.angle_beta   90.00
_cell.angle_gamma   90.00
#
_symmetry.space_group_name_H-M   'P 1'
#
loop_
_entity.id
_entity.type
_entity.pdbx_description
1 polymer ?
#
loop_
_entity_poly.entity_id
_entity_poly.type
_entity_poly.pdbx_seq_one_letter_code
_entity_poly.pdbx_strand_id
1 'polypeptide(L)' 'MFEQLQDQIAIRIADLPNGTRFNLRDLLGAAWPEGAGDARQLGRDFRQNLPNFPGVEDAGKDDENLRWYLKQ' A
#
# COMPACT_ATOMS: atom_id res chain seq x y z
N MET A 1 10.63 -8.48 -3.48
CA MET A 1 9.40 -8.51 -2.65
C MET A 1 8.31 -7.63 -3.25
N PHE A 2 8.55 -6.32 -3.44
CA PHE A 2 7.54 -5.44 -4.07
C PHE A 2 7.03 -5.98 -5.41
N GLU A 3 7.92 -6.33 -6.34
CA GLU A 3 7.55 -6.90 -7.65
C GLU A 3 6.72 -8.18 -7.54
N GLN A 4 6.89 -8.98 -6.48
CA GLN A 4 6.12 -10.22 -6.26
C GLN A 4 4.70 -9.93 -5.75
N LEU A 5 4.51 -8.81 -5.05
CA LEU A 5 3.23 -8.39 -4.48
C LEU A 5 2.54 -7.31 -5.33
N GLN A 6 3.21 -6.75 -6.33
CA GLN A 6 2.72 -5.62 -7.13
C GLN A 6 1.36 -5.91 -7.77
N ASP A 7 1.22 -7.06 -8.43
CA ASP A 7 -0.03 -7.45 -9.08
C ASP A 7 -1.16 -7.62 -8.05
N GLN A 8 -0.87 -8.24 -6.91
CA GLN A 8 -1.82 -8.42 -5.83
C GLN A 8 -2.25 -7.07 -5.21
N ILE A 9 -1.31 -6.15 -5.03
CA ILE A 9 -1.58 -4.79 -4.54
C ILE A 9 -2.49 -4.06 -5.55
N ALA A 10 -2.17 -4.14 -6.85
CA ALA A 10 -2.95 -3.49 -7.90
C ALA A 10 -4.40 -4.01 -7.95
N ILE A 11 -4.59 -5.34 -7.92
CA ILE A 11 -5.92 -5.97 -7.88
C ILE A 11 -6.71 -5.48 -6.66
N ARG A 12 -6.10 -5.54 -5.46
CA ARG A 12 -6.80 -5.15 -4.23
C ARG A 12 -7.15 -3.68 -4.19
N ILE A 13 -6.30 -2.80 -4.73
CA ILE A 13 -6.60 -1.37 -4.85
C ILE A 13 -7.75 -1.12 -5.85
N ALA A 14 -7.77 -1.85 -6.96
CA ALA A 14 -8.83 -1.73 -7.98
C ALA A 14 -10.21 -2.12 -7.43
N ASP A 15 -10.25 -3.07 -6.48
CA ASP A 15 -11.47 -3.49 -5.79
C ASP A 15 -11.94 -2.50 -4.71
N LEU A 16 -11.12 -1.51 -4.33
CA LEU A 16 -11.52 -0.50 -3.34
C LEU A 16 -12.47 0.52 -3.97
N PRO A 17 -13.57 0.90 -3.27
CA PRO A 17 -14.39 2.02 -3.67
C PRO A 17 -13.59 3.33 -3.67
N ASN A 18 -13.93 4.23 -4.59
CA ASN A 18 -13.40 5.59 -4.59
C ASN A 18 -13.75 6.31 -3.27
N GLY A 19 -12.83 7.13 -2.77
CA GLY A 19 -12.87 7.74 -1.45
C GLY A 19 -12.37 6.84 -0.31
N THR A 20 -12.01 5.58 -0.58
CA THR A 20 -11.55 4.65 0.48
C THR A 20 -10.12 4.96 0.89
N ARG A 21 -9.91 5.14 2.20
CA ARG A 21 -8.58 5.26 2.81
C ARG A 21 -8.07 3.87 3.18
N PHE A 22 -6.83 3.56 2.83
CA PHE A 22 -6.21 2.26 3.11
C PHE A 22 -4.72 2.39 3.46
N ASN A 23 -4.15 1.36 4.10
CA ASN A 23 -2.71 1.21 4.25
C ASN A 23 -2.29 -0.17 3.72
N LEU A 24 -1.02 -0.35 3.36
CA LEU A 24 -0.58 -1.60 2.74
C LEU A 24 -0.69 -2.83 3.64
N ARG A 25 -0.58 -2.64 4.97
CA ARG A 25 -0.67 -3.74 5.93
C ARG A 25 -2.07 -4.34 5.91
N ASP A 26 -3.09 -3.48 6.02
CA ASP A 26 -4.48 -3.91 6.00
C ASP A 26 -4.88 -4.38 4.60
N LEU A 27 -4.40 -3.70 3.55
CA LEU A 27 -4.64 -4.10 2.18
C LEU A 27 -4.11 -5.52 1.90
N LEU A 28 -2.93 -5.88 2.39
CA LEU A 28 -2.31 -7.19 2.11
C LEU A 28 -2.73 -8.29 3.09
N GLY A 29 -3.07 -7.94 4.34
CA GLY A 29 -3.51 -8.91 5.35
C GLY A 29 -2.45 -10.00 5.56
N ALA A 30 -2.82 -11.26 5.31
CA ALA A 30 -1.90 -12.41 5.45
C ALA A 30 -0.67 -12.38 4.50
N ALA A 31 -0.73 -11.60 3.42
CA ALA A 31 0.41 -11.42 2.52
C ALA A 31 1.39 -10.32 2.99
N TRP A 32 1.08 -9.65 4.10
CA TRP A 32 1.96 -8.65 4.69
C TRP A 32 3.23 -9.33 5.25
N PRO A 33 4.45 -8.79 4.96
CA PRO A 33 5.68 -9.39 5.48
C PRO A 33 5.72 -9.37 7.02
N GLU A 34 6.06 -10.51 7.63
CA GLU A 34 6.24 -10.61 9.09
C GLU A 34 7.49 -9.86 9.58
N GLY A 35 8.52 -9.80 8.73
CA GLY A 35 9.77 -9.11 9.03
C GLY A 35 9.61 -7.58 9.00
N ALA A 36 9.94 -6.90 10.09
CA ALA A 36 9.90 -5.45 10.17
C ALA A 36 10.79 -4.75 9.12
N GLY A 37 11.88 -5.39 8.70
CA GLY A 37 12.74 -4.91 7.60
C GLY A 37 12.02 -4.95 6.25
N ASP A 38 11.47 -6.11 5.91
CA ASP A 38 10.77 -6.35 4.64
C ASP A 38 9.49 -5.51 4.53
N ALA A 39 8.73 -5.39 5.63
CA ALA A 39 7.55 -4.54 5.71
C ALA A 39 7.89 -3.05 5.42
N ARG A 40 9.01 -2.56 5.98
CA ARG A 40 9.50 -1.21 5.72
C ARG A 40 9.99 -1.05 4.29
N GLN A 41 10.68 -2.05 3.74
CA GLN A 41 11.15 -2.02 2.36
C GLN A 41 9.96 -1.98 1.39
N LEU A 42 8.97 -2.85 1.59
CA LEU A 42 7.74 -2.89 0.80
C LEU A 42 7.00 -1.55 0.80
N GLY A 43 6.86 -0.90 1.95
CA GLY A 43 6.24 0.42 2.03
C GLY A 43 7.02 1.52 1.30
N ARG A 44 8.36 1.47 1.33
CA ARG A 44 9.21 2.40 0.56
C ARG A 44 9.07 2.15 -0.93
N ASP A 45 9.15 0.89 -1.35
CA ASP A 45 9.07 0.49 -2.75
C ASP A 45 7.72 0.87 -3.35
N PHE A 46 6.61 0.59 -2.65
CA PHE A 46 5.28 1.00 -3.09
C PHE A 46 5.18 2.52 -3.23
N ARG A 47 5.72 3.29 -2.28
CA ARG A 47 5.71 4.76 -2.37
C ARG A 47 6.51 5.28 -3.58
N GLN A 48 7.67 4.70 -3.85
CA GLN A 48 8.48 5.06 -5.02
C GLN A 48 7.76 4.72 -6.33
N ASN A 49 6.97 3.64 -6.32
CA ASN A 49 6.19 3.18 -7.46
C ASN A 49 4.74 3.70 -7.46
N LEU A 50 4.37 4.62 -6.57
CA LEU A 50 3.02 5.18 -6.49
C LEU A 50 2.52 5.75 -7.83
N PRO A 51 3.35 6.38 -8.69
CA PRO A 51 2.91 6.82 -10.02
C PRO A 51 2.36 5.70 -10.93
N ASN A 52 2.67 4.42 -10.64
CA ASN A 52 2.15 3.27 -11.39
C ASN A 52 0.75 2.83 -10.93
N PHE A 53 0.19 3.45 -9.89
CA PHE A 53 -1.14 3.17 -9.36
C PHE A 53 -2.05 4.39 -9.58
N PRO A 54 -2.63 4.55 -10.78
CA PRO A 54 -3.48 5.70 -11.08
C PRO A 54 -4.71 5.74 -10.18
N GLY A 55 -5.05 6.93 -9.69
CA GLY A 55 -6.15 7.12 -8.74
C GLY A 55 -5.81 6.66 -7.32
N VAL A 56 -4.53 6.60 -6.95
CA VAL A 56 -4.07 6.43 -5.58
C VAL A 56 -3.20 7.61 -5.18
N GLU A 57 -3.51 8.21 -4.04
CA GLU A 57 -2.76 9.35 -3.50
C GLU A 57 -2.18 9.04 -2.12
N ASP A 58 -1.04 9.65 -1.80
CA ASP A 58 -0.40 9.55 -0.49
C ASP A 58 -1.14 10.48 0.50
N ALA A 59 -1.88 9.89 1.45
CA ALA A 59 -2.67 10.59 2.44
C ALA A 59 -1.90 10.86 3.75
N GLY A 60 -0.58 10.68 3.75
CA GLY A 60 0.28 10.98 4.89
C GLY A 60 0.41 9.85 5.91
N LYS A 61 0.80 10.19 7.14
CA LYS A 61 0.95 9.26 8.26
C LYS A 61 -0.02 9.61 9.39
N ASP A 62 -0.38 8.61 10.18
CA ASP A 62 -1.01 8.82 11.48
C ASP A 62 0.04 8.87 12.62
N ASP A 63 -0.46 9.03 13.85
CA ASP A 63 0.34 9.10 15.07
C ASP A 63 1.06 7.77 15.39
N GLU A 64 0.60 6.65 14.82
CA GLU A 64 1.22 5.33 14.92
C GLU A 64 2.31 5.09 13.86
N ASN A 65 2.64 6.13 13.07
CA ASN A 65 3.55 6.08 11.93
C ASN A 65 3.09 5.18 10.76
N LEU A 66 1.83 4.72 10.74
CA LEU A 66 1.28 4.01 9.60
C LEU A 66 1.04 5.01 8.47
N ARG A 67 1.48 4.63 7.26
CA ARG A 67 1.27 5.46 6.06
C ARG A 67 -0.04 5.05 5.40
N TRP A 68 -0.86 6.06 5.13
CA TRP A 68 -2.16 5.90 4.53
C TRP A 68 -2.17 6.41 3.09
N TYR A 69 -3.04 5.82 2.30
CA TYR A 69 -3.31 6.14 0.91
C TYR A 69 -4.81 6.33 0.71
N LEU A 70 -5.18 7.10 -0.29
CA LEU A 70 -6.57 7.35 -0.66
C LEU A 70 -6.81 6.87 -2.09
N LYS A 71 -7.83 6.02 -2.27
CA LYS A 71 -8.35 5.70 -3.60
C LYS A 71 -9.23 6.86 -4.07
N GLN A 72 -8.92 7.43 -5.22
CA GLN A 72 -9.71 8.47 -5.91
C GLN A 72 -10.78 7.86 -6.82
#